data_AF-A0A962FQR7-F1
#
_entry.id   AF-A0A962FQR7-F1
#
_cell.length_a   1.000
_cell.length_b   1.000
_cell.length_c   1.000
_cell.angle_alpha   90.00
_cell.angle_beta   90.00
_cell.angle_gamma   90.00
#
_symmetry.space_group_name_H-M   'P 1'
#
loop_
_entity.id
_entity.type
_entity.pdbx_description
1 polymer ?
#
loop_
_entity_poly.entity_id
_entity_poly.type
_entity_poly.pdbx_seq_one_letter_code
_entity_poly.pdbx_strand_id
1 'polypeptide(L)'
;MCYSAMIYADWLKFLRVTGADMSYDDFVEKYWERRQRPLLKIPKGVDLGFLHPRNEQERQIKALIDAYDAQQVTKLEQELFQQTRRLNDAERALKVKETKKALNEQRIAGNKIEAAKRRLADLRRTEPEDRDSRIFPQVYAPVMV
;
A
#
# COMPACT_ATOMS: atom_id res chain seq x y z
N MET A 1 14.06 -15.91 7.71
CA MET A 1 14.47 -15.81 6.28
C MET A 1 13.32 -15.16 5.52
N CYS A 2 13.48 -13.92 5.07
CA CYS A 2 12.47 -13.24 4.23
C CYS A 2 12.90 -13.40 2.77
N TYR A 3 12.24 -14.29 2.03
CA TYR A 3 12.43 -14.41 0.58
C TYR A 3 11.73 -13.23 -0.08
N SER A 4 12.46 -12.43 -0.86
CA SER A 4 11.89 -11.37 -1.68
C SER A 4 12.36 -11.54 -3.11
N ALA A 5 11.46 -11.36 -4.08
CA ALA A 5 11.80 -11.27 -5.49
C ALA A 5 11.63 -9.83 -5.97
N MET A 6 12.39 -9.42 -6.97
CA MET A 6 12.22 -8.14 -7.65
C MET A 6 11.61 -8.41 -9.02
N ILE A 7 10.50 -7.75 -9.33
CA ILE A 7 9.85 -7.85 -10.64
C ILE A 7 10.18 -6.61 -11.47
N TYR A 8 10.43 -6.79 -12.76
CA TYR A 8 10.37 -5.67 -13.70
C TYR A 8 8.90 -5.37 -13.96
N ALA A 9 8.35 -4.38 -13.25
CA ALA A 9 6.98 -3.90 -13.42
C ALA A 9 6.85 -2.89 -14.58
N ASP A 10 7.71 -2.98 -15.61
CA ASP A 10 7.61 -2.20 -16.84
C ASP A 10 6.90 -3.04 -17.93
N TRP A 11 5.72 -3.52 -17.59
CA TRP A 11 4.92 -4.40 -18.44
C TRP A 11 4.44 -3.67 -19.71
N LEU A 12 4.33 -2.34 -19.67
CA LEU A 12 4.02 -1.51 -20.83
C LEU A 12 5.11 -1.59 -21.90
N LYS A 13 6.37 -1.59 -21.49
CA LYS A 13 7.50 -1.83 -22.39
C LYS A 13 7.46 -3.25 -22.95
N PHE A 14 7.10 -4.24 -22.15
CA PHE A 14 6.93 -5.61 -22.62
C PHE A 14 5.85 -5.72 -23.70
N LEU A 15 4.62 -5.26 -23.46
CA LEU A 15 3.54 -5.33 -24.46
C LEU A 15 3.90 -4.62 -25.76
N ARG A 16 4.58 -3.47 -25.67
CA ARG A 16 5.05 -2.73 -26.85
C ARG A 16 6.09 -3.52 -27.66
N VAL A 17 6.95 -4.30 -26.99
CA VAL A 17 8.04 -5.06 -27.62
C VAL A 17 7.56 -6.41 -28.14
N THR A 18 6.63 -7.08 -27.44
CA THR A 18 6.22 -8.45 -27.75
C THR A 18 4.91 -8.56 -28.51
N GLY A 19 4.05 -7.53 -28.46
CA GLY A 19 2.69 -7.59 -29.03
C GLY A 19 1.78 -8.59 -28.32
N ALA A 20 2.14 -9.05 -27.13
CA ALA A 20 1.31 -9.95 -26.33
C ALA A 20 -0.03 -9.26 -25.96
N ASP A 21 -1.10 -10.05 -25.89
CA ASP A 21 -2.41 -9.61 -25.42
C ASP A 21 -2.61 -10.03 -23.96
N MET A 22 -3.30 -9.20 -23.17
CA MET A 22 -3.51 -9.41 -21.73
C MET A 22 -5.00 -9.52 -21.44
N SER A 23 -5.40 -10.51 -20.63
CA SER A 23 -6.74 -10.55 -20.06
C SER A 23 -6.87 -9.46 -18.99
N TYR A 24 -7.43 -8.31 -19.37
CA TYR A 24 -7.77 -7.25 -18.42
C TYR A 24 -8.90 -7.66 -17.47
N ASP A 25 -9.70 -8.65 -17.84
CA ASP A 25 -10.84 -9.14 -17.04
C ASP A 25 -10.36 -9.77 -15.72
N ASP A 26 -9.26 -10.54 -15.75
CA ASP A 26 -8.64 -11.12 -14.55
C ASP A 26 -8.13 -10.03 -13.59
N PHE A 27 -7.62 -8.92 -14.14
CA PHE A 27 -7.19 -7.79 -13.33
C PHE A 27 -8.37 -7.08 -12.69
N VAL A 28 -9.45 -6.82 -13.44
CA VAL A 28 -10.67 -6.22 -12.92
C VAL A 28 -11.23 -7.06 -11.77
N GLU A 29 -11.28 -8.38 -11.92
CA GLU A 29 -11.71 -9.30 -10.86
C GLU A 29 -10.81 -9.19 -9.63
N LYS A 30 -9.47 -9.21 -9.78
CA LYS A 30 -8.54 -9.15 -8.64
C LYS A 30 -8.58 -7.82 -7.90
N TYR A 31 -8.73 -6.69 -8.59
CA TYR A 31 -8.90 -5.38 -7.93
C TYR A 31 -10.27 -5.25 -7.25
N TRP A 32 -11.31 -5.86 -7.82
CA TRP A 32 -12.61 -5.96 -7.17
C TRP A 32 -12.54 -6.81 -5.89
N GLU A 33 -11.86 -7.96 -5.94
CA GLU A 33 -11.59 -8.79 -4.76
C GLU A 33 -10.78 -8.05 -3.70
N ARG A 34 -9.78 -7.24 -4.08
CA ARG A 34 -8.96 -6.43 -3.16
C ARG A 34 -9.81 -5.51 -2.29
N ARG A 35 -10.89 -4.97 -2.87
CA ARG A 35 -11.84 -4.12 -2.14
C ARG A 35 -12.65 -4.91 -1.10
N GLN A 36 -12.93 -6.19 -1.34
CA GLN A 36 -13.71 -7.04 -0.43
C GLN A 36 -12.85 -7.83 0.57
N ARG A 37 -11.60 -8.14 0.20
CA ARG A 37 -10.67 -8.98 0.98
C ARG A 37 -9.39 -8.20 1.30
N PRO A 38 -9.22 -7.68 2.53
CA PRO A 38 -8.06 -6.87 2.93
C PRO A 38 -6.70 -7.58 2.85
N LEU A 39 -6.69 -8.91 2.70
CA LEU A 39 -5.48 -9.74 2.64
C LEU A 39 -4.83 -9.76 1.26
N LEU A 40 -5.55 -9.35 0.21
CA LEU A 40 -5.00 -9.34 -1.15
C LEU A 40 -4.07 -8.14 -1.31
N LYS A 41 -2.76 -8.41 -1.36
CA LYS A 41 -1.72 -7.40 -1.58
C LYS A 41 -1.31 -7.41 -3.04
N ILE A 42 -1.40 -6.25 -3.68
CA ILE A 42 -0.85 -6.00 -5.01
C ILE A 42 0.34 -5.03 -4.83
N PRO A 43 1.49 -5.27 -5.47
CA PRO A 43 2.63 -4.36 -5.40
C PRO A 43 2.25 -3.00 -5.96
N LYS A 44 2.73 -1.93 -5.31
CA LYS A 44 2.50 -0.57 -5.78
C LYS A 44 2.99 -0.35 -7.22
N GLY A 45 4.07 -1.02 -7.64
CA GLY A 45 4.55 -0.92 -9.02
C GLY A 45 3.52 -1.35 -10.06
N VAL A 46 2.61 -2.26 -9.71
CA VAL A 46 1.50 -2.69 -10.58
C VAL A 46 0.43 -1.60 -10.64
N ASP A 47 0.02 -1.06 -9.49
CA ASP A 47 -0.96 0.04 -9.41
C ASP A 47 -0.49 1.27 -10.21
N LEU A 48 0.81 1.60 -10.15
CA LEU A 48 1.42 2.70 -10.91
C LEU A 48 1.33 2.50 -12.43
N GLY A 49 1.26 1.26 -12.91
CA GLY A 49 1.04 0.96 -14.32
C GLY A 49 -0.29 1.47 -14.87
N PHE A 50 -1.29 1.69 -13.99
CA PHE A 50 -2.62 2.18 -14.34
C PHE A 50 -2.78 3.69 -14.05
N LEU A 51 -1.71 4.41 -13.70
CA LEU A 51 -1.77 5.84 -13.38
C LEU A 51 -2.33 6.69 -14.55
N HIS A 52 -2.02 6.28 -15.78
CA HIS A 52 -2.47 6.94 -17.02
C HIS A 52 -3.26 5.94 -17.89
N PRO A 53 -4.55 5.72 -17.60
CA PRO A 53 -5.35 4.72 -18.31
C PRO A 53 -5.63 5.14 -19.75
N ARG A 54 -5.55 4.18 -20.68
CA ARG A 54 -5.60 4.38 -22.14
C ARG A 54 -6.87 3.84 -22.78
N ASN A 55 -7.52 2.88 -22.13
CA ASN A 55 -8.76 2.25 -22.58
C ASN A 55 -9.78 2.19 -21.43
N GLU A 56 -11.00 1.69 -21.71
CA GLU A 56 -12.07 1.63 -20.71
C GLU A 56 -11.76 0.68 -19.55
N GLN A 57 -11.13 -0.46 -19.83
CA GLN A 57 -10.75 -1.45 -18.82
C GLN A 57 -9.69 -0.89 -17.85
N GLU A 58 -8.68 -0.19 -18.35
CA GLU A 58 -7.69 0.50 -17.51
C GLU A 58 -8.32 1.62 -16.68
N ARG A 59 -9.32 2.33 -17.22
CA ARG A 59 -10.10 3.33 -16.45
C ARG A 59 -10.86 2.69 -15.31
N GLN A 60 -11.48 1.53 -15.55
CA GLN A 60 -12.17 0.76 -14.52
C GLN A 60 -11.20 0.29 -13.43
N ILE A 61 -10.04 -0.24 -13.80
CA ILE A 61 -8.99 -0.64 -12.85
C ILE A 61 -8.51 0.56 -12.03
N LYS A 62 -8.25 1.70 -12.68
CA LYS A 62 -7.84 2.94 -12.00
C LYS A 62 -8.89 3.41 -10.98
N ALA A 63 -10.18 3.36 -11.33
CA ALA A 63 -11.25 3.71 -10.40
C ALA A 63 -11.31 2.77 -9.18
N LEU A 64 -11.03 1.48 -9.35
CA LEU A 64 -10.93 0.52 -8.25
C LEU A 64 -9.72 0.79 -7.35
N ILE A 65 -8.56 1.14 -7.94
CA ILE A 65 -7.36 1.56 -7.21
C ILE A 65 -7.68 2.79 -6.37
N ASP A 66 -8.22 3.84 -6.98
CA ASP A 66 -8.54 5.11 -6.30
C ASP A 66 -9.52 4.93 -5.15
N ALA A 67 -10.56 4.11 -5.36
CA ALA A 67 -11.54 3.81 -4.31
C ALA A 67 -10.91 3.04 -3.14
N TYR A 68 -9.99 2.10 -3.42
CA TYR A 68 -9.24 1.39 -2.39
C TYR A 68 -8.31 2.34 -1.63
N ASP A 69 -7.56 3.17 -2.34
CA ASP A 69 -6.60 4.10 -1.75
C ASP A 69 -7.31 5.13 -0.86
N ALA A 70 -8.45 5.68 -1.28
CA ALA A 70 -9.26 6.57 -0.45
C ALA A 70 -9.70 5.90 0.88
N GLN A 71 -10.07 4.61 0.84
CA GLN A 71 -10.39 3.86 2.06
C GLN A 71 -9.17 3.64 2.94
N GLN A 72 -8.01 3.36 2.36
CA GLN A 72 -6.77 3.19 3.13
C GLN A 72 -6.29 4.50 3.75
N VAL A 73 -6.38 5.63 3.03
CA VAL A 73 -6.10 6.97 3.56
C VAL A 73 -6.95 7.21 4.80
N THR A 74 -8.27 7.01 4.69
CA THR A 74 -9.20 7.24 5.80
C THR A 74 -8.84 6.39 7.03
N LYS A 75 -8.51 5.11 6.83
CA LYS A 75 -8.10 4.21 7.92
C LYS A 75 -6.80 4.65 8.58
N LEU A 76 -5.80 5.05 7.79
CA LEU A 76 -4.50 5.51 8.30
C LEU A 76 -4.62 6.83 9.04
N GLU A 77 -5.47 7.75 8.58
CA GLU A 77 -5.75 9.01 9.28
C GLU A 77 -6.45 8.78 10.62
N GLN A 78 -7.40 7.85 10.68
CA GLN A 78 -8.00 7.40 11.95
C GLN A 78 -6.98 6.76 12.89
N GLU A 79 -6.09 5.90 12.37
CA GLU A 79 -5.00 5.31 13.16
C GLU A 79 -4.07 6.39 13.71
N LEU A 80 -3.67 7.37 12.88
CA LEU A 80 -2.82 8.49 13.30
C LEU A 80 -3.47 9.29 14.42
N PHE A 81 -4.75 9.61 14.32
CA PHE A 81 -5.46 10.33 15.38
C PHE A 81 -5.45 9.54 16.69
N GLN A 82 -5.77 8.24 16.64
CA GLN A 82 -5.79 7.38 17.81
C GLN A 82 -4.40 7.24 18.46
N GLN A 83 -3.35 7.03 17.67
CA GLN A 83 -1.99 6.87 18.21
C GLN A 83 -1.43 8.20 18.73
N THR A 84 -1.76 9.34 18.10
CA THR A 84 -1.36 10.66 18.58
C THR A 84 -1.98 10.96 19.95
N ARG A 85 -3.27 10.62 20.13
CA ARG A 85 -3.91 10.71 21.45
C ARG A 85 -3.20 9.84 22.48
N ARG A 86 -2.92 8.58 22.15
CA ARG A 86 -2.20 7.65 23.04
C ARG A 86 -0.81 8.15 23.41
N LEU A 87 -0.08 8.74 22.46
CA LEU A 87 1.23 9.32 22.70
C LEU A 87 1.13 10.47 23.71
N ASN A 88 0.22 11.41 23.48
CA ASN A 88 0.01 12.55 24.38
C ASN A 88 -0.41 12.10 25.79
N ASP A 89 -1.27 11.09 25.91
CA ASP A 89 -1.69 10.55 27.21
C ASP A 89 -0.53 9.87 27.95
N ALA A 90 0.31 9.11 27.23
CA ALA A 90 1.51 8.49 27.78
C ALA A 90 2.53 9.55 28.26
N GLU A 91 2.74 10.61 27.48
CA GLU A 91 3.63 11.72 27.84
C GLU A 91 3.14 12.50 29.07
N ARG A 92 1.82 12.69 29.20
CA ARG A 92 1.22 13.28 30.41
C ARG A 92 1.43 12.39 31.63
N ALA A 93 1.25 11.07 31.48
CA ALA A 93 1.48 10.14 32.58
C ALA A 93 2.95 10.13 33.02
N LEU A 94 3.90 10.18 32.07
CA LEU A 94 5.34 10.25 32.36
C LEU A 94 5.73 11.51 33.15
N LYS A 95 5.10 12.66 32.85
CA LYS A 95 5.32 13.92 33.60
C LYS A 95 4.85 13.84 35.05
N VAL A 96 3.81 13.06 35.34
CA VAL A 96 3.32 12.85 36.72
C VAL A 96 4.23 11.86 37.44
N LYS A 97 4.54 10.72 36.80
CA LYS A 97 5.43 9.70 37.34
C LYS A 97 5.98 8.85 36.21
N GLU A 98 7.29 8.67 36.19
CA GLU A 98 7.91 7.75 35.26
C GLU A 98 7.50 6.31 35.59
N THR A 99 6.89 5.63 34.60
CA THR A 99 6.50 4.22 34.72
C THR A 99 6.91 3.46 33.46
N LYS A 100 7.31 2.20 33.64
CA LYS A 100 7.63 1.31 32.50
C LYS A 100 6.47 1.18 31.52
N LYS A 101 5.23 1.22 32.01
CA LYS A 101 4.02 1.18 31.17
C LYS A 101 3.96 2.39 30.24
N ALA A 102 4.06 3.61 30.80
CA ALA A 102 3.94 4.83 30.00
C ALA A 102 5.12 5.00 29.02
N LEU A 103 6.34 4.59 29.40
CA LEU A 103 7.49 4.57 28.49
C LEU A 103 7.25 3.63 27.29
N ASN A 104 6.70 2.44 27.55
CA ASN A 104 6.37 1.49 26.48
C ASN A 104 5.25 2.01 25.58
N GLU A 105 4.22 2.63 26.14
CA GLU A 105 3.12 3.22 25.37
C GLU A 105 3.61 4.37 24.49
N GLN A 106 4.46 5.26 25.01
CA GLN A 106 5.09 6.34 24.24
C GLN A 106 5.86 5.78 23.04
N ARG A 107 6.73 4.78 23.28
CA ARG A 107 7.53 4.14 22.24
C ARG A 107 6.67 3.45 21.18
N ILE A 108 5.67 2.68 21.60
CA ILE A 108 4.80 1.93 20.67
C ILE A 108 3.96 2.90 19.84
N ALA A 109 3.35 3.91 20.47
CA ALA A 109 2.55 4.91 19.77
C ALA A 109 3.41 5.69 18.77
N GLY A 110 4.60 6.14 19.17
CA GLY A 110 5.56 6.81 18.27
C GLY A 110 5.92 5.95 17.06
N ASN A 111 6.28 4.68 17.27
CA ASN A 111 6.60 3.76 16.18
C ASN A 111 5.42 3.56 15.22
N LYS A 112 4.18 3.48 15.74
CA LYS A 112 2.98 3.34 14.90
C LYS A 112 2.66 4.60 14.12
N ILE A 113 2.84 5.78 14.71
CA ILE A 113 2.66 7.07 14.03
C ILE A 113 3.61 7.16 12.83
N GLU A 114 4.90 6.86 13.04
CA GLU A 114 5.89 6.92 11.96
C GLU A 114 5.61 5.87 10.87
N ALA A 115 5.18 4.66 11.24
CA ALA A 115 4.76 3.65 10.27
C ALA A 115 3.54 4.10 9.45
N ALA A 116 2.53 4.71 10.09
CA ALA A 116 1.33 5.19 9.41
C ALA A 116 1.63 6.38 8.48
N LYS A 117 2.49 7.31 8.88
CA LYS A 117 2.97 8.42 8.02
C LYS A 117 3.69 7.90 6.77
N ARG A 118 4.60 6.92 6.94
CA ARG A 118 5.30 6.31 5.80
C ARG A 118 4.32 5.66 4.83
N ARG A 119 3.34 4.91 5.34
CA ARG A 119 2.29 4.31 4.50
C ARG A 119 1.45 5.34 3.76
N LEU A 120 1.10 6.46 4.41
CA LEU A 120 0.38 7.56 3.73
C LEU A 120 1.23 8.23 2.64
N ALA A 121 2.51 8.44 2.91
CA ALA A 121 3.44 8.99 1.92
C ALA A 121 3.59 8.03 0.72
N ASP A 122 3.74 6.73 0.99
CA ASP A 122 3.75 5.71 -0.06
C ASP A 122 2.45 5.68 -0.84
N LEU A 123 1.29 5.77 -0.20
CA LEU A 123 0.00 5.74 -0.89
C LEU A 123 -0.22 6.95 -1.79
N ARG A 124 0.24 8.13 -1.38
CA ARG A 124 0.09 9.40 -2.14
C ARG A 124 1.14 9.61 -3.22
N ARG A 125 2.25 8.87 -3.17
CA ARG A 125 3.37 9.03 -4.12
C ARG A 125 3.00 8.49 -5.49
N THR A 126 3.24 9.27 -6.54
CA THR A 126 3.06 8.87 -7.95
C THR A 126 4.35 8.44 -8.62
N GLU A 127 5.50 8.85 -8.10
CA GLU A 127 6.82 8.47 -8.62
C GLU A 127 7.19 7.04 -8.17
N PRO A 128 7.61 6.14 -9.07
CA PRO A 128 8.04 4.79 -8.70
C PRO A 128 9.40 4.80 -7.98
N GLU A 129 9.59 3.83 -7.09
CA GLU A 129 10.88 3.54 -6.45
C GLU A 129 11.19 2.04 -6.64
N ASP A 130 12.47 1.67 -6.62
CA ASP A 130 12.92 0.27 -6.77
C ASP A 130 12.25 -0.71 -5.80
N ARG A 131 11.84 -0.21 -4.61
CA ARG A 131 11.14 -1.02 -3.61
C ARG A 131 9.72 -1.42 -4.01
N ASP A 132 9.07 -0.68 -4.91
CA ASP A 132 7.69 -0.93 -5.35
C ASP A 132 7.57 -2.15 -6.26
N SER A 133 8.70 -2.52 -6.85
CA SER A 133 8.91 -3.74 -7.63
C SER A 133 9.26 -4.95 -6.77
N ARG A 134 9.36 -4.82 -5.44
CA ARG A 134 9.70 -5.94 -4.56
C ARG A 134 8.45 -6.68 -4.11
N ILE A 135 8.41 -7.98 -4.38
CA ILE A 135 7.33 -8.87 -3.93
C ILE A 135 7.81 -9.79 -2.81
N PHE A 136 6.89 -10.13 -1.92
CA PHE A 136 7.08 -11.02 -0.78
C PHE A 136 6.04 -12.16 -0.86
N PRO A 137 6.18 -13.25 -0.08
CA PRO A 137 5.14 -14.28 -0.03
C PRO A 137 3.76 -13.69 0.26
N GLN A 138 2.73 -14.23 -0.38
CA GLN A 138 1.33 -13.77 -0.30
C GLN A 138 1.06 -12.41 -0.95
N VAL A 139 1.86 -12.02 -1.94
CA VAL A 139 1.62 -10.85 -2.81
C VAL A 139 1.23 -11.34 -4.20
N TYR A 140 0.13 -10.82 -4.73
CA TYR A 140 -0.32 -11.09 -6.09
C TYR A 140 0.40 -10.13 -7.05
N ALA A 141 1.14 -10.68 -8.00
CA ALA A 141 1.76 -9.93 -9.08
C ALA A 141 1.49 -10.63 -10.41
N PRO A 142 1.34 -9.88 -11.51
CA PRO A 142 1.26 -10.49 -12.82
C PRO A 142 2.56 -11.22 -13.15
N VAL A 143 2.42 -12.41 -13.75
CA VAL A 143 3.54 -13.20 -14.26
C VAL A 143 3.38 -13.30 -15.77
N MET A 144 4.45 -12.95 -16.49
CA MET A 144 4.55 -13.16 -17.93
C MET A 144 5.19 -14.53 -18.14
N VAL A 145 4.59 -15.37 -18.99
CA VAL A 145 5.10 -16.70 -19.36
C VAL A 145 5.39 -16.73 -20.85
#